data_AF-A0A3D5WJS4-F1
#
_entry.id   AF-A0A3D5WJS4-F1
#
_cell.length_a   1.000
_cell.length_b   1.000
_cell.length_c   1.000
_cell.angle_alpha   90.00
_cell.angle_beta   90.00
_cell.angle_gamma   90.00
#
_symmetry.space_group_name_H-M   'P 1'
#
loop_
_entity.id
_entity.type
_entity.pdbx_description
1 polymer ?
#
loop_
_entity_poly.entity_id
_entity_poly.type
_entity_poly.pdbx_seq_one_letter_code
_entity_poly.pdbx_strand_id
1 'polypeptide(L)' 'MFMEDWRKDARHEPIIVDLEAMVPKGHLLRKIEKIMDFERLNLHYCYDNGRPGTDPVVFIKVVLIQHLFGIPSL' A
#
# COMPACT_ATOMS: atom_id res chain seq x y z
N MET A 1 -26.89 38.88 -6.96
CA MET A 1 -26.18 38.60 -5.70
C MET A 1 -25.72 37.15 -5.77
N PHE A 2 -24.48 36.94 -6.20
CA PHE A 2 -23.88 35.60 -6.29
C PHE A 2 -23.53 35.16 -4.87
N MET A 3 -24.23 34.15 -4.36
CA MET A 3 -23.85 33.50 -3.10
C MET A 3 -22.69 32.57 -3.41
N GLU A 4 -21.47 32.99 -3.04
CA GLU A 4 -20.31 32.10 -2.98
C GLU A 4 -20.63 30.99 -1.97
N ASP A 5 -20.67 29.76 -2.47
CA ASP A 5 -20.86 28.55 -1.68
C ASP A 5 -19.59 28.35 -0.84
N TRP A 6 -19.60 28.82 0.41
CA TRP A 6 -18.52 28.60 1.37
C TRP A 6 -18.47 27.11 1.70
N ARG A 7 -17.64 26.37 0.95
CA ARG A 7 -17.38 24.95 1.18
C ARG A 7 -16.89 24.80 2.63
N LYS A 8 -17.71 24.17 3.48
CA LYS A 8 -17.38 23.92 4.89
C LYS A 8 -16.01 23.25 4.99
N ASP A 9 -15.18 23.78 5.88
CA ASP A 9 -13.82 23.31 6.14
C ASP A 9 -13.85 21.94 6.82
N ALA A 10 -13.81 20.88 6.02
CA ALA A 10 -13.89 19.49 6.47
C ALA A 10 -12.58 18.95 7.06
N ARG A 11 -11.54 19.78 7.26
CA ARG A 11 -10.21 19.33 7.74
C ARG A 11 -10.22 18.67 9.12
N HIS A 12 -11.23 18.97 9.95
CA HIS A 12 -11.36 18.45 11.31
C HIS A 12 -12.41 17.33 11.43
N GLU A 13 -13.02 16.88 10.33
CA GLU A 13 -14.03 15.83 10.36
C GLU A 13 -13.36 14.44 10.24
N PRO A 14 -13.49 13.56 11.25
CA PRO A 14 -12.95 12.22 11.16
C PRO A 14 -13.72 11.39 10.14
N ILE A 15 -13.00 10.82 9.16
CA ILE A 15 -13.57 9.90 8.17
C ILE A 15 -13.20 8.48 8.55
N ILE A 16 -14.20 7.62 8.73
CA ILE A 16 -14.01 6.19 8.95
C ILE A 16 -14.16 5.50 7.60
N VAL A 17 -13.08 4.89 7.11
CA VAL A 17 -13.06 4.14 5.85
C VAL A 17 -12.57 2.72 6.07
N ASP A 18 -13.18 1.77 5.37
CA ASP A 18 -12.67 0.40 5.26
C ASP A 18 -11.63 0.35 4.13
N LEU A 19 -10.36 0.18 4.51
CA LEU A 19 -9.24 0.12 3.57
C LEU A 19 -9.34 -1.06 2.59
N GLU A 20 -9.89 -2.20 3.02
CA GLU A 20 -10.06 -3.36 2.15
C GLU A 20 -11.12 -3.10 1.08
N ALA A 21 -12.23 -2.46 1.47
CA ALA A 21 -13.28 -2.06 0.54
C ALA A 21 -12.80 -1.07 -0.53
N MET A 22 -11.73 -0.30 -0.26
CA MET A 22 -11.15 0.62 -1.24
C MET A 22 -10.43 -0.08 -2.40
N VAL A 23 -10.05 -1.36 -2.25
CA VAL A 23 -9.38 -2.13 -3.32
C VAL A 23 -10.42 -2.99 -4.06
N PRO A 24 -10.74 -2.69 -5.34
CA PRO A 24 -11.76 -3.41 -6.09
C PRO A 24 -11.55 -4.93 -6.10
N LYS A 25 -12.63 -5.72 -6.02
CA LYS A 25 -12.54 -7.19 -5.96
C LYS A 25 -11.77 -7.82 -7.13
N GLY A 26 -11.86 -7.22 -8.31
CA GLY A 26 -11.18 -7.68 -9.54
C GLY A 26 -9.77 -7.11 -9.74
N HIS A 27 -9.26 -6.31 -8.78
CA HIS A 27 -8.00 -5.60 -8.92
C HIS A 27 -6.81 -6.55 -9.08
N LEU A 28 -5.82 -6.16 -9.91
CA LEU A 28 -4.66 -6.98 -10.23
C LEU A 28 -3.88 -7.41 -8.98
N LEU A 29 -3.68 -6.50 -8.02
CA LEU A 29 -2.95 -6.81 -6.79
C LEU A 29 -3.59 -7.94 -5.98
N ARG A 30 -4.92 -8.05 -5.96
CA ARG A 30 -5.62 -9.16 -5.29
C ARG A 30 -5.39 -10.50 -5.99
N LYS A 31 -5.17 -10.50 -7.31
CA LYS A 31 -4.82 -11.72 -8.07
C LYS A 31 -3.39 -12.13 -7.81
N ILE A 32 -2.47 -11.15 -7.78
CA ILE A 32 -1.06 -11.38 -7.46
C ILE A 32 -0.92 -11.95 -6.05
N GLU A 33 -1.57 -11.34 -5.06
CA GLU A 33 -1.52 -11.79 -3.67
C GLU A 33 -2.01 -13.24 -3.50
N LYS A 34 -3.00 -13.68 -4.29
CA LYS A 34 -3.49 -15.06 -4.26
C LYS A 34 -2.51 -16.09 -4.82
N ILE A 35 -1.59 -15.68 -5.70
CA ILE A 35 -0.67 -16.58 -6.41
C ILE A 35 0.72 -16.54 -5.79
N MET A 36 1.12 -15.38 -5.25
CA MET A 36 2.42 -15.16 -4.65
C MET A 36 2.49 -15.69 -3.23
N ASP A 37 3.40 -16.63 -2.98
CA ASP A 37 3.78 -17.06 -1.64
C ASP A 37 4.89 -16.16 -1.09
N PHE A 38 4.50 -15.10 -0.37
CA PHE A 38 5.44 -14.15 0.23
C PHE A 38 6.15 -14.71 1.47
N GLU A 39 5.62 -15.74 2.14
CA GLU A 39 6.23 -16.28 3.35
C GLU A 39 7.59 -16.94 3.06
N ARG A 40 7.76 -17.46 1.84
CA ARG A 40 9.05 -18.00 1.38
C ARG A 40 10.18 -16.98 1.36
N LEU A 41 9.87 -15.68 1.30
CA LEU A 41 10.88 -14.63 1.31
C LEU A 41 11.58 -14.51 2.67
N ASN A 42 10.87 -14.78 3.76
CA ASN A 42 11.41 -14.70 5.11
C ASN A 42 12.43 -15.81 5.41
N LEU A 43 12.32 -16.97 4.74
CA LEU A 43 13.25 -18.09 4.91
C LEU A 43 14.69 -17.76 4.50
N HIS A 44 14.85 -16.76 3.62
CA HIS A 44 16.15 -16.39 3.06
C HIS A 44 16.75 -15.14 3.72
N TYR A 45 16.01 -14.50 4.64
CA TYR A 45 16.46 -13.29 5.30
C TYR A 45 17.12 -13.61 6.65
N CYS A 46 18.28 -13.00 6.87
CA CYS A 46 19.05 -13.13 8.10
C CYS A 46 18.67 -11.98 9.03
N TYR A 47 18.01 -12.30 10.15
CA TYR A 47 17.50 -11.31 11.11
C TYR A 47 18.54 -10.86 12.13
N ASP A 48 19.65 -11.61 12.27
CA ASP A 48 20.58 -11.54 13.38
C ASP A 48 21.97 -10.98 13.00
N ASN A 49 22.21 -10.66 11.72
CA ASN A 49 23.46 -10.04 11.29
C ASN A 49 23.26 -8.62 10.74
N GLY A 50 24.01 -7.66 11.30
CA GLY A 50 23.99 -6.26 10.86
C GLY A 50 22.84 -5.44 11.45
N ARG A 51 22.51 -4.33 10.79
CA ARG A 51 21.37 -3.48 11.17
C ARG A 51 20.09 -4.12 10.63
N PRO A 52 19.06 -4.37 11.46
CA PRO A 52 17.81 -4.94 10.98
C PRO A 52 17.20 -4.01 9.92
N GLY A 53 17.11 -4.52 8.69
CA GLY A 53 16.50 -3.82 7.56
C GLY A 53 14.97 -3.89 7.60
N THR A 54 14.33 -3.25 6.63
CA THR A 54 12.89 -3.41 6.41
C THR A 54 12.57 -4.87 6.12
N ASP A 55 11.44 -5.34 6.63
CA ASP A 55 10.91 -6.67 6.36
C ASP A 55 10.93 -6.98 4.83
N PRO A 56 11.50 -8.11 4.41
CA PRO A 56 11.72 -8.42 3.00
C PRO A 56 10.40 -8.57 2.24
N VAL A 57 9.32 -9.01 2.89
CA VAL A 57 7.99 -9.08 2.27
C VAL A 57 7.47 -7.68 1.97
N VAL A 58 7.59 -6.76 2.92
CA VAL A 58 7.20 -5.36 2.72
C VAL A 58 8.01 -4.74 1.60
N PHE A 59 9.33 -4.94 1.59
CA PHE A 59 10.21 -4.41 0.56
C PHE A 59 9.80 -4.87 -0.85
N ILE A 60 9.62 -6.18 -1.04
CA ILE A 60 9.20 -6.74 -2.33
C ILE A 60 7.82 -6.23 -2.74
N LYS A 61 6.86 -6.12 -1.81
CA LYS A 61 5.53 -5.58 -2.10
C LYS A 61 5.59 -4.13 -2.60
N VAL A 62 6.39 -3.29 -1.96
CA VAL A 62 6.57 -1.88 -2.36
C VAL A 62 7.19 -1.78 -3.75
N VAL A 63 8.28 -2.52 -3.99
CA VAL A 63 8.95 -2.54 -5.30
C VAL A 63 8.03 -3.07 -6.40
N LEU A 64 7.23 -4.10 -6.11
CA LEU A 64 6.28 -4.67 -7.07
C LEU A 64 5.20 -3.65 -7.44
N ILE A 65 4.58 -2.98 -6.46
CA ILE A 65 3.59 -1.92 -6.70
C ILE A 65 4.22 -0.80 -7.52
N GLN A 66 5.44 -0.39 -7.17
CA GLN A 66 6.17 0.65 -7.87
C GLN A 66 6.30 0.33 -9.37
N HIS A 67 6.77 -0.88 -9.71
CA HIS A 67 6.96 -1.30 -11.10
C HIS A 67 5.64 -1.48 -11.85
N LEU A 68 4.62 -2.03 -11.19
CA LEU A 68 3.30 -2.26 -11.81
C LEU A 68 2.57 -0.97 -12.17
N PHE A 69 2.75 0.08 -11.37
CA PHE A 69 2.04 1.36 -11.54
C PHE A 69 2.94 2.51 -11.99
N GLY A 70 4.21 2.25 -12.31
CA GLY A 70 5.15 3.26 -12.79
C GLY A 70 5.43 4.37 -11.77
N ILE A 71 5.39 4.06 -10.48
CA ILE A 71 5.68 5.04 -9.42
C ILE A 71 7.19 5.33 -9.47
N PRO A 72 7.64 6.58 -9.66
CA PRO A 72 9.06 6.88 -9.68
C PRO A 72 9.68 6.56 -8.32
N SER A 73 10.80 5.83 -8.30
CA SER A 73 11.61 5.72 -7.09
C SER A 73 12.25 7.07 -6.82
N LEU A 74 12.25 7.47 -5.55
CA LEU A 74 12.95 8.66 -5.07
C LEU A 74 14.47 8.51 -5.23
#